data_AF-A0A8H7DVR8-F1
#
_entry.id   AF-A0A8H7DVR8-F1
#
_cell.length_a   1.000
_cell.length_b   1.000
_cell.length_c   1.000
_cell.angle_alpha   90.00
_cell.angle_beta   90.00
_cell.angle_gamma   90.00
#
_symmetry.space_group_name_H-M   'P 1'
#
loop_
_entity.id
_entity.type
_entity.pdbx_description
1 polymer ?
#
loop_
_entity_poly.entity_id
_entity_poly.type
_entity_poly.pdbx_seq_one_letter_code
_entity_poly.pdbx_strand_id
1 'polypeptide(L)'
;MHGAEKGTLQQALSMAQEAVKLDTAKDSHGAVRAYIQSIKTLDTVVQRLTSSSQPDELQRVTSIRDTYIERVKLLSQRYSIPNEFNPQSQS
;
A
#
# COMPACT_ATOMS: atom_id res chain seq x y z
N MET A 1 -8.54 15.13 17.07
CA MET A 1 -8.40 13.66 17.01
C MET A 1 -7.27 13.27 16.04
N HIS A 2 -6.01 13.62 16.31
CA HIS A 2 -4.87 13.42 15.37
C HIS A 2 -4.09 12.09 15.56
N GLY A 3 -4.51 11.21 16.48
CA GLY A 3 -3.75 10.00 16.85
C GLY A 3 -4.02 8.77 15.98
N ALA A 4 -5.26 8.59 15.50
CA ALA A 4 -5.66 7.37 14.80
C ALA A 4 -5.03 7.24 13.40
N GLU A 5 -4.83 8.37 12.72
CA GLU A 5 -4.18 8.42 11.38
C GLU A 5 -2.71 8.01 11.46
N LYS A 6 -1.98 8.50 12.46
CA LYS A 6 -0.59 8.11 12.69
C LYS A 6 -0.44 6.62 12.99
N GLY A 7 -1.32 6.04 13.82
CA GLY A 7 -1.32 4.61 14.10
C GLY A 7 -1.62 3.77 12.85
N THR A 8 -2.60 4.18 12.05
CA THR A 8 -2.98 3.49 10.80
C THR A 8 -1.86 3.58 9.76
N LEU A 9 -1.19 4.73 9.63
CA LEU A 9 -0.06 4.91 8.73
C LEU A 9 1.15 4.07 9.17
N GLN A 10 1.47 4.05 10.47
CA GLN A 10 2.57 3.23 10.99
C GLN A 10 2.33 1.73 10.73
N GLN A 11 1.09 1.27 10.89
CA GLN A 11 0.71 -0.09 10.53
C GLN A 11 0.92 -0.36 9.04
N ALA A 12 0.46 0.53 8.16
CA ALA A 12 0.63 0.39 6.72
C ALA A 12 2.12 0.29 6.34
N LEU A 13 2.96 1.16 6.90
CA LEU A 13 4.40 1.16 6.65
C LEU A 13 5.09 -0.11 7.17
N SER A 14 4.67 -0.66 8.31
CA SER A 14 5.20 -1.94 8.81
C SER A 14 4.90 -3.09 7.85
N MET A 15 3.68 -3.12 7.29
CA MET A 15 3.28 -4.14 6.31
C MET A 15 4.06 -3.99 5.00
N ALA A 16 4.31 -2.74 4.58
CA ALA A 16 5.15 -2.46 3.43
C ALA A 16 6.61 -2.89 3.62
N GLN A 17 7.17 -2.67 4.81
CA GLN A 17 8.52 -3.13 5.14
C GLN A 17 8.64 -4.65 5.06
N GLU A 18 7.64 -5.38 5.55
CA GLU A 18 7.59 -6.83 5.40
C GLU A 18 7.46 -7.24 3.92
N ALA A 19 6.64 -6.52 3.14
CA ALA A 19 6.52 -6.77 1.71
C ALA A 19 7.88 -6.61 0.98
N VAL A 20 8.63 -5.55 1.28
CA VAL A 20 9.97 -5.31 0.73
C VAL A 20 10.96 -6.41 1.13
N LYS A 21 10.88 -6.88 2.37
CA LYS A 21 11.72 -7.98 2.85
C LYS A 21 11.44 -9.29 2.09
N LEU A 22 10.16 -9.65 1.92
CA LEU A 22 9.75 -10.84 1.16
C LEU A 22 10.14 -10.72 -0.31
N ASP A 23 9.96 -9.55 -0.89
CA ASP A 23 10.33 -9.24 -2.28
C ASP A 23 11.84 -9.41 -2.51
N THR A 24 12.65 -8.88 -1.58
CA THR A 24 14.11 -9.04 -1.58
C THR A 24 14.52 -10.51 -1.42
N ALA A 25 13.80 -11.26 -0.58
CA ALA A 25 13.98 -12.70 -0.39
C ALA A 25 13.48 -13.54 -1.58
N LYS A 26 12.96 -12.91 -2.65
CA LYS A 26 12.36 -13.54 -3.83
C LYS A 26 11.12 -14.38 -3.51
N ASP A 27 10.49 -14.16 -2.37
CA ASP A 27 9.15 -14.68 -2.09
C ASP A 27 8.11 -13.76 -2.73
N SER A 28 7.91 -13.94 -4.04
CA SER A 28 7.02 -13.09 -4.82
C SER A 28 5.55 -13.23 -4.41
N HIS A 29 5.12 -14.43 -3.99
CA HIS A 29 3.75 -14.64 -3.51
C HIS A 29 3.51 -13.95 -2.17
N GLY A 30 4.44 -14.11 -1.21
CA GLY A 30 4.41 -13.43 0.08
C GLY A 30 4.44 -11.91 -0.09
N ALA A 31 5.34 -11.41 -0.94
CA ALA A 31 5.47 -9.99 -1.24
C ALA A 31 4.18 -9.39 -1.80
N VAL A 32 3.56 -10.03 -2.82
CA VAL A 32 2.29 -9.56 -3.39
C VAL A 32 1.20 -9.48 -2.32
N ARG A 33 1.05 -10.52 -1.49
CA ARG A 33 0.06 -10.51 -0.41
C ARG A 33 0.30 -9.37 0.58
N ALA A 34 1.55 -9.16 1.00
CA ALA A 34 1.92 -8.12 1.95
C ALA A 34 1.71 -6.71 1.37
N TYR A 35 2.12 -6.46 0.12
CA TYR A 35 1.87 -5.18 -0.55
C TYR A 35 0.38 -4.89 -0.68
N ILE A 36 -0.45 -5.85 -1.08
CA ILE A 36 -1.91 -5.65 -1.20
C ILE A 36 -2.53 -5.21 0.14
N GLN A 37 -2.11 -5.83 1.25
CA GLN A 37 -2.62 -5.47 2.57
C GLN A 37 -2.14 -4.07 3.01
N SER A 38 -0.90 -3.71 2.68
CA SER A 38 -0.38 -2.36 2.89
C SER A 38 -1.19 -1.33 2.08
N ILE A 39 -1.47 -1.61 0.80
CA ILE A 39 -2.20 -0.71 -0.10
C ILE A 39 -3.61 -0.43 0.43
N LYS A 40 -4.36 -1.47 0.84
CA LYS A 40 -5.69 -1.31 1.44
C LYS A 40 -5.69 -0.39 2.67
N THR A 41 -4.64 -0.52 3.49
CA THR A 41 -4.48 0.33 4.67
C THR A 41 -4.12 1.76 4.28
N LEU A 42 -3.23 1.95 3.30
CA LEU A 42 -2.86 3.27 2.76
C LEU A 42 -4.06 3.97 2.12
N ASP A 43 -4.93 3.26 1.40
CA ASP A 43 -6.16 3.83 0.83
C ASP A 43 -7.07 4.42 1.91
N THR A 44 -7.20 3.73 3.04
CA THR A 44 -7.94 4.25 4.20
C THR A 44 -7.30 5.53 4.74
N VAL A 45 -5.97 5.61 4.78
CA VAL A 45 -5.24 6.81 5.21
C VAL A 45 -5.42 7.95 4.20
N VAL A 46 -5.32 7.67 2.90
CA VAL A 46 -5.55 8.64 1.81
C VAL A 46 -6.97 9.23 1.90
N GLN A 47 -8.00 8.40 2.04
CA GLN A 47 -9.39 8.88 2.15
C GLN A 47 -9.59 9.83 3.34
N ARG A 48 -8.98 9.52 4.49
CA ARG A 48 -9.02 10.40 5.67
C ARG A 48 -8.25 11.70 5.43
N LEU A 49 -7.05 11.60 4.84
CA LEU A 49 -6.21 12.76 4.55
C LEU A 49 -6.85 13.71 3.52
N THR A 50 -7.60 13.20 2.55
CA THR A 50 -8.36 14.00 1.58
C THR A 50 -9.39 14.91 2.27
N SER A 51 -9.97 14.45 3.38
CA SER A 51 -10.89 15.25 4.19
C SER A 51 -10.18 16.13 5.23
N SER A 52 -8.84 16.05 5.30
CA SER A 52 -8.01 16.82 6.21
C SER A 52 -7.28 17.95 5.46
N SER A 53 -6.94 19.04 6.13
CA SER A 53 -6.13 20.13 5.54
C SER A 53 -4.62 19.82 5.55
N GLN A 54 -4.22 18.59 5.16
CA GLN A 54 -2.83 18.11 5.17
C GLN A 54 -2.38 17.66 3.76
N PRO A 55 -2.25 18.59 2.78
CA PRO A 55 -1.95 18.24 1.39
C PRO A 55 -0.60 17.57 1.19
N ASP A 56 0.43 17.98 1.95
CA ASP A 56 1.77 17.39 1.85
C ASP A 56 1.77 15.91 2.29
N GLU A 57 1.01 15.59 3.34
CA GLU A 57 0.89 14.23 3.83
C GLU A 57 0.06 13.37 2.88
N LEU A 58 -1.03 13.93 2.36
CA LEU A 58 -1.84 13.29 1.32
C LEU A 58 -0.99 12.92 0.11
N GLN A 59 -0.17 13.85 -0.38
CA GLN A 59 0.72 13.61 -1.51
C GLN A 59 1.74 12.51 -1.18
N ARG A 60 2.41 12.57 -0.02
CA ARG A 60 3.37 11.55 0.40
C ARG A 60 2.76 10.15 0.46
N VAL A 61 1.64 9.99 1.16
CA VAL A 61 0.98 8.68 1.34
C VAL A 61 0.48 8.15 0.00
N THR A 62 -0.05 9.02 -0.86
CA THR A 62 -0.48 8.66 -2.23
C THR A 62 0.69 8.14 -3.06
N SER A 63 1.84 8.82 -3.06
CA SER A 63 3.02 8.37 -3.80
C SER A 63 3.56 7.02 -3.32
N ILE A 64 3.55 6.78 -2.01
CA ILE A 64 3.95 5.49 -1.43
C ILE A 64 3.00 4.38 -1.90
N ARG A 65 1.68 4.62 -1.80
CA ARG A 65 0.67 3.67 -2.25
C ARG A 65 0.83 3.33 -3.73
N ASP A 66 0.96 4.33 -4.59
CA ASP A 66 1.05 4.13 -6.04
C ASP A 66 2.32 3.34 -6.42
N THR A 67 3.43 3.57 -5.70
CA THR A 67 4.65 2.76 -5.85
C THR A 67 4.41 1.29 -5.53
N TYR A 68 3.66 0.98 -4.47
CA TYR A 68 3.35 -0.41 -4.12
C TYR A 68 2.35 -1.06 -5.08
N ILE A 69 1.37 -0.30 -5.58
CA ILE A 69 0.46 -0.77 -6.64
C ILE A 69 1.26 -1.20 -7.87
N GLU A 70 2.20 -0.37 -8.30
CA GLU A 70 3.05 -0.70 -9.44
C GLU A 70 3.90 -1.94 -9.18
N ARG A 71 4.45 -2.07 -7.96
CA ARG A 71 5.22 -3.26 -7.59
C ARG A 71 4.38 -4.54 -7.62
N VAL A 72 3.14 -4.50 -7.15
CA VAL A 72 2.20 -5.62 -7.23
C VAL A 72 1.93 -6.00 -8.68
N LYS A 73 1.68 -5.03 -9.57
CA LYS A 73 1.48 -5.30 -11.01
C LYS A 73 2.69 -5.99 -11.61
N LEU A 74 3.89 -5.48 -11.37
CA LEU A 74 5.13 -6.05 -11.90
C LEU A 74 5.37 -7.49 -11.41
N LEU A 75 5.21 -7.75 -10.11
CA LEU A 75 5.37 -9.09 -9.55
C LEU A 75 4.29 -10.05 -10.09
N SER A 76 3.04 -9.59 -10.16
CA SER A 76 1.92 -10.39 -10.65
C SER A 76 2.09 -10.79 -12.11
N GLN A 77 2.50 -9.85 -12.96
CA GLN A 77 2.78 -10.13 -14.37
C GLN A 77 3.98 -11.05 -14.54
N ARG A 78 5.08 -10.78 -13.85
CA ARG A 78 6.34 -11.53 -13.99
C ARG A 78 6.22 -12.99 -13.53
N TYR A 79 5.48 -13.22 -12.46
CA TYR A 79 5.37 -14.53 -11.82
C TYR A 79 3.99 -15.17 -12.01
N SER A 80 3.13 -14.59 -12.86
CA SER A 80 1.75 -15.05 -13.09
C SER A 80 0.94 -15.23 -11.80
N ILE A 81 1.18 -14.37 -10.81
CA ILE A 81 0.47 -14.39 -9.54
C ILE A 81 -0.89 -13.70 -9.75
N PRO A 82 -2.01 -14.32 -9.33
CA PRO A 82 -3.32 -13.67 -9.37
C PRO A 82 -3.28 -12.34 -8.60
N ASN A 83 -3.50 -11.24 -9.31
CA ASN A 83 -3.61 -9.93 -8.70
C ASN A 83 -5.06 -9.68 -8.26
N GLU A 84 -5.36 -9.99 -7.00
CA GLU A 84 -6.68 -9.73 -6.40
C GLU A 84 -6.92 -8.24 -6.08
N PHE A 85 -5.91 -7.38 -6.27
CA PHE A 85 -6.06 -5.95 -6.09
C PHE A 85 -6.62 -5.31 -7.36
N ASN A 86 -7.90 -4.90 -7.30
CA ASN A 86 -8.56 -4.11 -8.33
C ASN A 86 -8.58 -2.62 -7.94
N PRO A 87 -7.66 -1.78 -8.46
CA PRO A 87 -7.62 -0.34 -8.13
C PRO A 87 -8.85 0.43 -8.64
N GLN A 88 -9.64 -0.13 -9.58
CA GLN A 88 -10.79 0.56 -10.16
C GLN A 88 -12.08 0.42 -9.33
N SER A 89 -12.10 -0.39 -8.28
CA SER A 89 -13.30 -0.58 -7.43
C SER A 89 -13.36 0.34 -6.20
N GLN A 90 -12.47 1.34 -6.10
CA GLN A 90 -12.39 2.28 -4.97
C GLN A 90 -12.89 3.69 -5.33
N SER A 91 -13.72 3.83 -6.38
CA SER A 91 -14.37 5.08 -6.77
C SER A 91 -15.66 5.33 -5.99
#